data_AF-A0A8H5ZU80-F1
#
_entry.id   AF-A0A8H5ZU80-F1
#
_cell.length_a   1.000
_cell.length_b   1.000
_cell.length_c   1.000
_cell.angle_alpha   90.00
_cell.angle_beta   90.00
_cell.angle_gamma   90.00
#
_symmetry.space_group_name_H-M   'P 1'
#
loop_
_entity.id
_entity.type
_entity.pdbx_description
1 polymer ?
#
loop_
_entity_poly.entity_id
_entity_poly.type
_entity_poly.pdbx_seq_one_letter_code
_entity_poly.pdbx_strand_id
1 'polypeptide(L)'
;GGGGYDPQLRRIEALKEFVSPVVVEEGVVVAKDNWVKRATDAQEKWFAERQNQLLVGKREKAGKWLSEAEEAEREINGKIEEVQAAREAARVRARERLQGPLGESLQGRGIVQDDLEKDLKKLDKSLNKLVKEREKRVRKVLQKGERRLQRVEKRESRIAQKVMWVVVTGDDGTGFQNHLWEDSES
;
A
#
# COMPACT_ATOMS: atom_id res chain seq x y z
N GLY A 1 -13.27 -3.82 12.45
CA GLY A 1 -13.12 -5.27 12.17
C GLY A 1 -11.67 -5.57 11.96
N GLY A 2 -11.02 -6.17 12.96
CA GLY A 2 -9.59 -6.51 12.94
C GLY A 2 -9.36 -7.87 12.33
N GLY A 3 -9.43 -7.98 11.00
CA GLY A 3 -8.92 -9.15 10.28
C GLY A 3 -7.40 -9.15 10.41
N GLY A 4 -6.88 -9.95 11.34
CA GLY A 4 -5.47 -9.97 11.72
C GLY A 4 -4.55 -10.16 10.51
N TYR A 5 -3.55 -9.28 10.41
CA TYR A 5 -2.42 -9.33 9.49
C TYR A 5 -1.54 -10.54 9.80
N ASP A 6 -2.01 -11.76 9.52
CA ASP A 6 -1.23 -12.97 9.76
C ASP A 6 -0.34 -13.30 8.54
N PRO A 7 1.00 -13.31 8.70
CA PRO A 7 1.92 -13.70 7.64
C PRO A 7 1.69 -15.14 7.15
N GLN A 8 1.17 -16.04 7.98
CA GLN A 8 0.90 -17.42 7.58
C GLN A 8 -0.24 -17.48 6.56
N LEU A 9 -1.37 -16.82 6.83
CA LEU A 9 -2.50 -16.71 5.92
C LEU A 9 -2.11 -16.13 4.55
N ARG A 10 -1.26 -15.10 4.51
CA ARG A 10 -0.77 -14.53 3.22
C ARG A 10 0.11 -15.49 2.42
N ARG A 11 0.94 -16.27 3.10
CA ARG A 11 1.77 -17.28 2.41
C ARG A 11 0.89 -18.35 1.78
N ILE A 12 -0.17 -18.76 2.48
CA ILE A 12 -1.19 -19.68 1.95
C ILE A 12 -1.90 -19.04 0.76
N GLU A 13 -2.35 -17.78 0.89
CA GLU A 13 -3.05 -17.06 -0.18
C GLU A 13 -2.18 -16.88 -1.45
N ALA A 14 -0.89 -16.60 -1.29
CA ALA A 14 0.05 -16.50 -2.41
C ALA A 14 0.25 -17.82 -3.16
N LEU A 15 -0.07 -18.95 -2.52
CA LEU A 15 0.08 -20.29 -3.07
C LEU A 15 -1.27 -20.98 -3.35
N LYS A 16 -2.39 -20.27 -3.18
CA LYS A 16 -3.74 -20.83 -3.30
C LYS A 16 -4.04 -21.48 -4.65
N GLU A 17 -3.37 -21.03 -5.70
CA GLU A 17 -3.51 -21.57 -7.06
C GLU A 17 -2.67 -22.85 -7.26
N PHE A 18 -1.74 -23.12 -6.36
CA PHE A 18 -0.81 -24.25 -6.42
C PHE A 18 -1.00 -25.27 -5.29
N VAL A 19 -1.85 -24.98 -4.30
CA VAL A 19 -1.98 -25.78 -3.07
C VAL A 19 -3.46 -25.99 -2.73
N SER A 20 -3.86 -27.24 -2.55
CA SER A 20 -5.18 -27.63 -2.04
C SER A 20 -5.13 -27.83 -0.52
N PRO A 21 -6.12 -27.36 0.26
CA PRO A 21 -6.17 -27.63 1.70
C PRO A 21 -6.36 -29.12 1.97
N VAL A 22 -5.46 -29.70 2.77
CA VAL A 22 -5.55 -31.11 3.18
C VAL A 22 -6.55 -31.23 4.34
N VAL A 23 -7.64 -31.95 4.12
CA VAL A 23 -8.54 -32.40 5.19
C VAL A 23 -8.02 -33.77 5.65
N VAL A 24 -7.41 -33.81 6.83
CA VAL A 24 -6.93 -35.07 7.41
C VAL A 24 -8.12 -35.71 8.13
N GLU A 25 -8.59 -36.87 7.66
CA GLU A 25 -9.48 -37.72 8.45
C GLU A 25 -8.75 -38.14 9.73
N GLU A 26 -9.41 -38.04 10.89
CA GLU A 26 -8.83 -38.26 12.22
C GLU A 26 -8.38 -39.72 12.46
N GLY A 27 -7.33 -40.15 11.76
CA GLY A 27 -6.52 -41.30 12.09
C GLY A 27 -5.38 -40.86 13.00
N VAL A 28 -5.52 -41.10 14.30
CA VAL A 28 -4.58 -40.65 15.34
C VAL A 28 -3.20 -41.30 15.14
N VAL A 29 -2.31 -40.62 14.41
CA VAL A 29 -0.87 -40.94 14.45
C VAL A 29 -0.31 -40.29 15.72
N VAL A 30 -0.31 -41.02 16.84
CA VAL A 30 0.41 -40.60 18.05
C VAL A 30 1.90 -40.70 17.77
N ALA A 31 2.48 -39.63 17.22
CA ALA A 31 3.92 -39.48 17.20
C ALA A 31 4.42 -39.55 18.65
N LYS A 32 5.23 -40.56 19.00
CA LYS A 32 5.82 -40.68 20.34
C LYS A 32 6.54 -39.37 20.67
N ASP A 33 5.98 -38.67 21.65
CA ASP A 33 6.38 -37.34 22.11
C ASP A 33 7.60 -37.50 23.02
N ASN A 34 8.78 -37.20 22.48
CA ASN A 34 10.05 -37.39 23.17
C ASN A 34 10.62 -36.02 23.54
N TRP A 35 11.38 -35.90 24.65
CA TRP A 35 11.83 -34.58 25.15
C TRP A 35 12.60 -33.77 24.08
N VAL A 36 13.37 -34.47 23.24
CA VAL A 36 14.10 -33.88 22.10
C VAL A 36 13.13 -33.25 21.11
N LYS A 37 12.02 -33.92 20.77
CA LYS A 37 10.99 -33.37 19.88
C LYS A 37 10.33 -32.13 20.49
N ARG A 38 9.98 -32.16 21.77
CA ARG A 38 9.43 -30.97 22.46
C ARG A 38 10.39 -29.79 22.43
N ALA A 39 11.68 -30.06 22.63
CA ALA A 39 12.71 -29.03 22.61
C ALA A 39 12.92 -28.47 21.19
N THR A 40 12.96 -29.32 20.15
CA THR A 40 13.07 -28.88 18.76
C THR A 40 11.84 -28.10 18.33
N ASP A 41 10.63 -28.57 18.65
CA ASP A 41 9.37 -27.90 18.31
C ASP A 41 9.27 -26.53 19.00
N ALA A 42 9.68 -26.43 20.26
CA ALA A 42 9.72 -25.15 20.98
C ALA A 42 10.73 -24.19 20.34
N GLN A 43 11.90 -24.68 19.92
CA GLN A 43 12.92 -23.89 19.24
C GLN A 43 12.43 -23.40 17.87
N GLU A 44 11.77 -24.27 17.09
CA GLU A 44 11.17 -23.93 15.80
C GLU A 44 10.06 -22.89 15.95
N LYS A 45 9.15 -23.06 16.90
CA LYS A 45 8.09 -22.08 17.22
C LYS A 45 8.71 -20.73 17.57
N TRP A 46 9.71 -20.71 18.44
CA TRP A 46 10.38 -19.48 18.83
C TRP A 46 11.05 -18.76 17.65
N PHE A 47 11.75 -19.49 16.76
CA PHE A 47 12.34 -18.90 15.57
C PHE A 47 11.27 -18.37 14.59
N ALA A 48 10.19 -19.12 14.39
CA ALA A 48 9.08 -18.73 13.53
C ALA A 48 8.37 -17.47 14.06
N GLU A 49 8.07 -17.42 15.36
CA GLU A 49 7.49 -16.26 16.03
C GLU A 49 8.38 -15.04 15.89
N ARG A 50 9.68 -15.18 16.17
CA ARG A 50 10.65 -14.08 16.05
C ARG A 50 10.75 -13.56 14.62
N GLN A 51 10.73 -14.46 13.63
CA GLN A 51 10.74 -14.08 12.22
C GLN A 51 9.45 -13.35 11.82
N ASN A 52 8.29 -13.85 12.26
CA ASN A 52 6.99 -13.27 11.98
C ASN A 52 6.83 -11.88 12.63
N GLN A 53 7.23 -11.72 13.89
CA GLN A 53 7.23 -10.42 14.58
C GLN A 53 8.06 -9.37 13.84
N LEU A 54 9.22 -9.75 13.31
CA LEU A 54 10.06 -8.84 12.51
C LEU A 54 9.39 -8.43 11.19
N LEU A 55 8.64 -9.33 10.54
CA LEU A 55 7.91 -9.02 9.31
C LEU A 55 6.72 -8.10 9.59
N VAL A 56 5.91 -8.42 10.60
CA VAL A 56 4.79 -7.59 11.07
C VAL A 56 5.28 -6.19 11.42
N GLY A 57 6.30 -6.05 12.25
CA GLY A 57 6.83 -4.74 12.62
C GLY A 57 7.43 -3.95 11.44
N LYS A 58 7.97 -4.61 10.41
CA LYS A 58 8.42 -3.93 9.19
C LYS A 58 7.25 -3.43 8.34
N ARG A 59 6.14 -4.18 8.32
CA ARG A 59 4.92 -3.86 7.59
C ARG A 59 4.13 -2.75 8.29
N GLU A 60 3.99 -2.81 9.60
CA GLU A 60 3.39 -1.74 10.41
C GLU A 60 4.11 -0.42 10.20
N LYS A 61 5.46 -0.41 10.22
CA LYS A 61 6.24 0.80 9.92
C LYS A 61 5.98 1.34 8.52
N ALA A 62 5.77 0.47 7.53
CA ALA A 62 5.41 0.89 6.18
C ALA A 62 3.97 1.43 6.13
N GLY A 63 3.03 0.78 6.82
CA GLY A 63 1.64 1.22 6.95
C GLY A 63 1.52 2.59 7.62
N LYS A 64 2.32 2.85 8.68
CA LYS A 64 2.40 4.18 9.31
C LYS A 64 2.84 5.25 8.32
N TRP A 65 3.89 4.99 7.54
CA TRP A 65 4.32 5.94 6.50
C TRP A 65 3.27 6.18 5.42
N LEU A 66 2.51 5.16 5.03
CA LEU A 66 1.41 5.33 4.07
C LEU A 66 0.30 6.17 4.67
N SER A 67 -0.13 5.88 5.91
CA SER A 67 -1.15 6.66 6.63
C SER A 67 -0.74 8.12 6.82
N GLU A 68 0.51 8.38 7.26
CA GLU A 68 1.06 9.74 7.38
C GLU A 68 1.07 10.47 6.03
N ALA A 69 1.35 9.75 4.93
CA ALA A 69 1.33 10.34 3.60
C ALA A 69 -0.10 10.64 3.11
N GLU A 70 -1.07 9.77 3.41
CA GLU A 70 -2.49 9.97 3.09
C GLU A 70 -3.08 11.15 3.87
N GLU A 71 -2.73 11.30 5.15
CA GLU A 71 -3.14 12.45 5.96
C GLU A 71 -2.55 13.76 5.39
N ALA A 72 -1.25 13.77 5.09
CA ALA A 72 -0.61 14.92 4.47
C ALA A 72 -1.19 15.24 3.08
N GLU A 73 -1.59 14.22 2.32
CA GLU A 73 -2.29 14.41 1.05
C GLU A 73 -3.67 15.03 1.23
N ARG A 74 -4.44 14.56 2.20
CA ARG A 74 -5.76 15.11 2.53
C ARG A 74 -5.67 16.58 2.94
N GLU A 75 -4.71 16.94 3.79
CA GLU A 75 -4.50 18.33 4.19
C GLU A 75 -4.14 19.24 3.01
N ILE A 76 -3.24 18.79 2.13
CA ILE A 76 -2.82 19.60 0.98
C ILE A 76 -3.96 19.70 -0.05
N ASN A 77 -4.71 18.63 -0.26
CA ASN A 77 -5.88 18.65 -1.14
C ASN A 77 -6.95 19.62 -0.62
N GLY A 78 -7.23 19.66 0.69
CA GLY A 78 -8.13 20.66 1.27
C GLY A 78 -7.67 22.10 1.00
N LYS A 79 -6.37 22.39 1.14
CA LYS A 79 -5.82 23.72 0.78
C LYS A 79 -5.92 24.02 -0.72
N ILE A 80 -5.80 23.01 -1.58
CA ILE A 80 -5.97 23.17 -3.03
C ILE A 80 -7.44 23.51 -3.35
N GLU A 81 -8.39 22.81 -2.73
CA GLU A 81 -9.82 23.08 -2.86
C GLU A 81 -10.17 24.50 -2.39
N GLU A 82 -9.64 24.96 -1.26
CA GLU A 82 -9.80 26.34 -0.78
C GLU A 82 -9.30 27.38 -1.81
N VAL A 83 -8.13 27.12 -2.41
CA VAL A 83 -7.56 28.01 -3.45
C VAL A 83 -8.42 28.00 -4.72
N GLN A 84 -9.00 26.85 -5.09
CA GLN A 84 -9.91 26.73 -6.22
C GLN A 84 -11.21 27.48 -5.96
N ALA A 85 -11.82 27.32 -4.78
CA ALA A 85 -13.01 28.07 -4.37
C ALA A 85 -12.73 29.58 -4.35
N ALA A 86 -11.54 30.01 -3.90
CA ALA A 86 -11.13 31.41 -3.95
C ALA A 86 -11.01 31.95 -5.39
N ARG A 87 -10.56 31.13 -6.35
CA ARG A 87 -10.52 31.51 -7.78
C ARG A 87 -11.92 31.67 -8.34
N GLU A 88 -12.83 30.76 -8.03
CA GLU A 88 -14.22 30.85 -8.46
C GLU A 88 -14.90 32.09 -7.87
N ALA A 89 -14.74 32.33 -6.57
CA ALA A 89 -15.24 33.53 -5.92
C ALA A 89 -14.66 34.81 -6.53
N ALA A 90 -13.37 34.84 -6.87
CA ALA A 90 -12.77 35.99 -7.57
C ALA A 90 -13.41 36.23 -8.95
N ARG A 91 -13.67 35.16 -9.72
CA ARG A 91 -14.36 35.24 -11.02
C ARG A 91 -15.81 35.71 -10.87
N VAL A 92 -16.53 35.23 -9.86
CA VAL A 92 -17.91 35.67 -9.56
C VAL A 92 -17.93 37.15 -9.20
N ARG A 93 -17.08 37.59 -8.27
CA ARG A 93 -16.96 39.01 -7.90
C ARG A 93 -16.62 39.90 -9.10
N ALA A 94 -15.74 39.45 -9.99
CA ALA A 94 -15.41 40.19 -11.20
C ALA A 94 -16.61 40.27 -12.16
N ARG A 95 -17.38 39.19 -12.32
CA ARG A 95 -18.62 39.20 -13.12
C ARG A 95 -19.67 40.15 -12.54
N GLU A 96 -19.88 40.15 -11.23
CA GLU A 96 -20.81 41.07 -10.55
C GLU A 96 -20.39 42.53 -10.74
N ARG A 97 -19.09 42.84 -10.61
CA ARG A 97 -18.57 44.19 -10.86
C ARG A 97 -18.71 44.64 -12.32
N LEU A 98 -18.63 43.71 -13.26
CA LEU A 98 -18.89 43.95 -14.68
C LEU A 98 -20.38 44.13 -15.01
N GLN A 99 -21.29 43.69 -14.16
CA GLN A 99 -22.73 43.95 -14.30
C GLN A 99 -23.16 45.27 -13.64
N GLY A 100 -22.31 45.85 -12.79
CA GLY A 100 -22.53 47.14 -12.14
C GLY A 100 -22.03 48.34 -12.97
N PRO A 101 -22.03 49.55 -12.38
CA PRO A 101 -21.69 50.80 -13.08
C PRO A 101 -20.26 50.84 -13.64
N LEU A 102 -19.32 50.08 -13.05
CA LEU A 102 -17.98 49.92 -13.62
C LEU A 102 -17.98 49.18 -14.96
N GLY A 103 -18.94 48.29 -15.18
CA GLY A 103 -19.08 47.50 -16.40
C GLY A 103 -19.64 48.27 -17.59
N GLU A 104 -20.20 49.46 -17.40
CA GLU A 104 -20.75 50.29 -18.47
C GLU A 104 -19.66 51.13 -19.16
N SER A 105 -18.55 51.41 -18.45
CA SER A 105 -17.42 52.18 -18.98
C SER A 105 -16.28 51.29 -19.47
N LEU A 106 -15.61 51.69 -20.55
CA LEU A 106 -14.42 51.00 -21.08
C LEU A 106 -13.28 50.94 -20.04
N GLN A 107 -13.06 52.04 -19.30
CA GLN A 107 -12.04 52.11 -18.25
C GLN A 107 -12.38 51.23 -17.04
N GLY A 108 -13.65 51.22 -16.59
CA GLY A 108 -14.07 50.39 -15.47
C GLY A 108 -13.98 48.89 -15.78
N ARG A 109 -14.27 48.47 -17.03
CA ARG A 109 -14.01 47.10 -17.49
C ARG A 109 -12.52 46.73 -17.40
N GLY A 110 -11.64 47.62 -17.81
CA GLY A 110 -10.19 47.42 -17.73
C GLY A 110 -9.71 47.21 -16.29
N ILE A 111 -10.17 48.06 -15.35
CA ILE A 111 -9.81 47.94 -13.93
C ILE A 111 -10.25 46.59 -13.35
N VAL A 112 -11.48 46.15 -13.65
CA VAL A 112 -12.00 44.87 -13.15
C VAL A 112 -11.23 43.68 -13.74
N GLN A 113 -10.82 43.75 -15.01
CA GLN A 113 -9.98 42.73 -15.64
C GLN A 113 -8.59 42.67 -15.03
N ASP A 114 -7.92 43.81 -14.86
CA ASP A 114 -6.58 43.90 -14.27
C ASP A 114 -6.56 43.37 -12.83
N ASP A 115 -7.58 43.71 -12.03
CA ASP A 115 -7.70 43.22 -10.66
C ASP A 115 -7.98 41.72 -10.61
N LEU A 116 -8.85 41.21 -11.49
CA LEU A 116 -9.08 39.78 -11.61
C LEU A 116 -7.79 39.04 -12.02
N GLU A 117 -7.03 39.57 -12.98
CA GLU A 117 -5.78 38.96 -13.42
C GLU A 117 -4.74 38.92 -12.30
N LYS A 118 -4.59 40.03 -11.55
CA LYS A 118 -3.70 40.09 -10.38
C LYS A 118 -4.09 39.06 -9.33
N ASP A 119 -5.37 38.92 -9.02
CA ASP A 119 -5.86 37.94 -8.05
C ASP A 119 -5.65 36.51 -8.53
N LEU A 120 -5.98 36.20 -9.78
CA LEU A 120 -5.75 34.89 -10.38
C LEU A 120 -4.26 34.52 -10.37
N LYS A 121 -3.37 35.47 -10.70
CA LYS A 121 -1.92 35.26 -10.70
C LYS A 121 -1.37 34.99 -9.30
N LYS A 122 -1.92 35.62 -8.25
CA LYS A 122 -1.56 35.32 -6.86
C LYS A 122 -2.02 33.91 -6.47
N LEU A 123 -3.27 33.56 -6.80
CA LEU A 123 -3.84 32.24 -6.51
C LEU A 123 -3.12 31.12 -7.26
N ASP A 124 -2.71 31.34 -8.52
CA ASP A 124 -1.89 30.39 -9.30
C ASP A 124 -0.53 30.14 -8.65
N LYS A 125 0.12 31.18 -8.13
CA LYS A 125 1.38 31.03 -7.38
C LYS A 125 1.18 30.19 -6.13
N SER A 126 0.08 30.39 -5.40
CA SER A 126 -0.27 29.60 -4.21
C SER A 126 -0.54 28.15 -4.58
N LEU A 127 -1.33 27.89 -5.62
CA LEU A 127 -1.63 26.54 -6.11
C LEU A 127 -0.35 25.81 -6.53
N ASN A 128 0.53 26.47 -7.28
CA ASN A 128 1.82 25.89 -7.69
C ASN A 128 2.73 25.57 -6.49
N LYS A 129 2.69 26.37 -5.41
CA LYS A 129 3.42 26.07 -4.17
C LYS A 129 2.87 24.81 -3.50
N LEU A 130 1.54 24.70 -3.39
CA LEU A 130 0.86 23.54 -2.80
C LEU A 130 1.14 22.25 -3.59
N VAL A 131 1.10 22.31 -4.93
CA VAL A 131 1.44 21.16 -5.79
C VAL A 131 2.88 20.71 -5.56
N LYS A 132 3.84 21.64 -5.49
CA LYS A 132 5.24 21.32 -5.17
C LYS A 132 5.41 20.77 -3.75
N GLU A 133 4.63 21.24 -2.79
CA GLU A 133 4.62 20.72 -1.42
C GLU A 133 4.06 19.29 -1.37
N ARG A 134 2.95 19.02 -2.07
CA ARG A 134 2.37 17.68 -2.24
C ARG A 134 3.40 16.72 -2.79
N GLU A 135 4.06 17.09 -3.88
CA GLU A 135 5.07 16.24 -4.50
C GLU A 135 6.26 15.97 -3.57
N LYS A 136 6.73 16.95 -2.80
CA LYS A 136 7.86 16.77 -1.88
C LYS A 136 7.51 15.91 -0.67
N ARG A 137 6.33 16.12 -0.06
CA ARG A 137 5.93 15.45 1.19
C ARG A 137 5.29 14.10 0.93
N VAL A 138 4.29 14.05 0.06
CA VAL A 138 3.48 12.85 -0.17
C VAL A 138 4.25 11.84 -1.01
N ARG A 139 4.75 12.26 -2.20
CA ARG A 139 5.36 11.32 -3.17
C ARG A 139 6.58 10.59 -2.58
N LYS A 140 7.43 11.28 -1.82
CA LYS A 140 8.63 10.69 -1.21
C LYS A 140 8.28 9.68 -0.13
N VAL A 141 7.31 9.98 0.73
CA VAL A 141 6.90 9.10 1.83
C VAL A 141 6.13 7.90 1.30
N LEU A 142 5.20 8.10 0.35
CA LEU A 142 4.52 7.02 -0.36
C LEU A 142 5.51 6.06 -1.02
N GLN A 143 6.45 6.59 -1.81
CA GLN A 143 7.45 5.75 -2.48
C GLN A 143 8.32 4.98 -1.48
N LYS A 144 8.64 5.57 -0.32
CA LYS A 144 9.41 4.90 0.74
C LYS A 144 8.59 3.79 1.42
N GLY A 145 7.31 4.04 1.70
CA GLY A 145 6.36 3.07 2.25
C GLY A 145 6.18 1.88 1.30
N GLU A 146 5.88 2.16 0.04
CA GLU A 146 5.66 1.16 -1.01
C GLU A 146 6.90 0.30 -1.26
N ARG A 147 8.09 0.91 -1.41
CA ARG A 147 9.35 0.15 -1.55
C ARG A 147 9.61 -0.75 -0.36
N ARG A 148 9.23 -0.35 0.85
CA ARG A 148 9.40 -1.16 2.06
C ARG A 148 8.42 -2.32 2.08
N LEU A 149 7.16 -2.08 1.72
CA LEU A 149 6.14 -3.12 1.56
C LEU A 149 6.55 -4.17 0.53
N GLN A 150 6.96 -3.75 -0.67
CA GLN A 150 7.44 -4.66 -1.71
C GLN A 150 8.62 -5.52 -1.25
N ARG A 151 9.54 -4.98 -0.45
CA ARG A 151 10.66 -5.75 0.11
C ARG A 151 10.20 -6.78 1.15
N VAL A 152 9.18 -6.44 1.95
CA VAL A 152 8.58 -7.38 2.92
C VAL A 152 7.88 -8.50 2.17
N GLU A 153 7.08 -8.18 1.16
CA GLU A 153 6.35 -9.15 0.33
C GLU A 153 7.30 -10.09 -0.42
N LYS A 154 8.37 -9.56 -1.03
CA LYS A 154 9.43 -10.38 -1.64
C LYS A 154 10.14 -11.30 -0.64
N ARG A 155 10.22 -10.90 0.64
CA ARG A 155 10.81 -11.75 1.68
C ARG A 155 9.83 -12.82 2.13
N GLU A 156 8.56 -12.47 2.27
CA GLU A 156 7.48 -13.41 2.58
C GLU A 156 7.33 -14.47 1.49
N SER A 157 7.39 -14.10 0.21
CA SER A 157 7.34 -15.06 -0.90
C SER A 157 8.52 -16.01 -0.92
N ARG A 158 9.75 -15.52 -0.69
CA ARG A 158 10.95 -16.37 -0.56
C ARG A 158 10.87 -17.32 0.64
N ILE A 159 10.25 -16.89 1.73
CA ILE A 159 10.02 -17.76 2.89
C ILE A 159 8.99 -18.83 2.52
N ALA A 160 7.87 -18.46 1.89
CA ALA A 160 6.85 -19.39 1.44
C ALA A 160 7.42 -20.46 0.50
N GLN A 161 8.32 -20.08 -0.42
CA GLN A 161 9.00 -21.01 -1.33
C GLN A 161 9.99 -21.96 -0.63
N LYS A 162 10.55 -21.56 0.52
CA LYS A 162 11.51 -22.39 1.27
C LYS A 162 10.85 -23.35 2.26
N VAL A 163 9.58 -23.12 2.60
CA VAL A 163 8.82 -24.07 3.42
C VAL A 163 8.60 -25.33 2.58
N MET A 164 8.93 -26.51 3.11
CA MET A 164 8.63 -27.77 2.44
C MET A 164 7.11 -28.00 2.48
N TRP A 165 6.50 -28.07 1.31
CA TRP A 165 5.09 -28.38 1.16
C TRP A 165 4.95 -29.89 0.93
N VAL A 166 4.10 -30.54 1.71
CA VAL A 166 3.74 -31.93 1.48
C VAL A 166 2.69 -31.95 0.36
N VAL A 167 3.09 -32.40 -0.83
CA VAL A 167 2.16 -32.65 -1.94
C VAL A 167 1.62 -34.06 -1.77
N VAL A 168 0.37 -34.19 -1.33
CA VAL A 168 -0.33 -35.46 -1.30
C VAL A 168 -1.01 -35.63 -2.66
N THR A 169 -0.46 -36.49 -3.51
CA THR A 169 -1.15 -36.96 -4.71
C THR A 169 -2.03 -38.15 -4.32
N GLY A 170 -3.27 -38.19 -4.81
CA GLY A 170 -4.06 -39.43 -4.78
C GLY A 170 -3.28 -40.47 -5.59
N ASP A 171 -3.09 -41.66 -5.02
CA ASP A 171 -2.45 -42.76 -5.73
C ASP A 171 -3.43 -43.30 -6.79
N ASP A 172 -3.52 -42.59 -7.91
CA ASP A 172 -4.30 -43.00 -9.08
C ASP A 172 -3.52 -44.03 -9.94
N GLY A 173 -2.44 -44.62 -9.40
CA GLY A 173 -1.56 -45.58 -10.10
C GLY A 173 -0.60 -44.96 -11.12
N THR A 174 -0.68 -43.64 -11.36
CA THR A 174 0.30 -42.89 -12.13
C THR A 174 1.26 -42.20 -11.15
N GLY A 175 2.40 -42.83 -10.87
CA GLY A 175 3.37 -42.32 -9.91
C GLY A 175 3.78 -40.85 -10.14
N PHE A 176 4.20 -40.17 -9.08
CA PHE A 176 4.64 -38.77 -9.11
C PHE A 176 5.84 -38.60 -10.07
N GLN A 177 5.63 -37.90 -11.19
CA GLN A 177 6.72 -37.49 -12.08
C GLN A 177 7.35 -36.19 -11.55
N ASN A 178 8.55 -36.31 -11.01
CA ASN A 178 9.31 -35.18 -10.49
C ASN A 178 10.06 -34.45 -11.62
N HIS A 179 9.39 -33.55 -12.33
CA HIS A 179 10.01 -32.76 -13.42
C HIS A 179 10.95 -31.65 -12.94
N LEU A 180 11.27 -31.56 -11.64
CA LEU A 180 12.08 -30.47 -11.09
C LEU A 180 13.60 -30.67 -11.24
N TRP A 181 14.05 -31.82 -11.75
CA TRP A 181 15.47 -32.17 -11.87
C TRP A 181 15.93 -32.58 -13.27
N GLU A 182 15.09 -32.48 -14.30
CA GLU A 182 15.47 -32.75 -15.68
C GLU A 182 16.11 -31.49 -16.31
N ASP A 183 17.33 -31.13 -15.89
CA ASP A 183 18.26 -30.27 -16.68
C ASP A 183 19.63 -30.14 -15.99
N SER A 184 20.22 -31.27 -15.59
CA SER A 184 21.62 -31.25 -15.13
C SER A 184 22.41 -32.50 -15.47
N GLU A 185 22.29 -33.01 -16.70
CA GLU A 185 23.33 -33.86 -17.30
C GLU A 185 23.50 -33.54 -18.79
N SER A 186 24.61 -32.88 -19.10
CA SER A 186 25.31 -32.94 -20.39
C SER A 186 26.79 -33.15 -20.11
#